data_AF-A0A971I069-F1
#
_entry.id   AF-A0A971I069-F1
#
_cell.length_a   1.000
_cell.length_b   1.000
_cell.length_c   1.000
_cell.angle_alpha   90.00
_cell.angle_beta   90.00
_cell.angle_gamma   90.00
#
_symmetry.space_group_name_H-M   'P 1'
#
loop_
_entity.id
_entity.type
_entity.pdbx_description
1 polymer ?
#
loop_
_entity_poly.entity_id
_entity_poly.type
_entity_poly.pdbx_seq_one_letter_code
_entity_poly.pdbx_strand_id
1 'polypeptide(L)'
;GAICKGVAGMRDSYVSLAEITNPNMEKGSLADVIKGADIFIGVSGPDVLTADMIRSMNTDPIVFAMANPEPEILPDLAKEAGVRIIGTGRSDFPNQINNVSVFPGIFKGALRVRAREINEEMKLAAAEAIANYIPEADLNEENIMPSALDKNVADAVADAVAQAARDTGAARI
;
A
#
# COMPACT_ATOMS: atom_id res chain seq x y z
N GLY A 1 -1.21 4.91 19.57
CA GLY A 1 0.21 5.23 19.82
C GLY A 1 1.07 4.19 19.14
N ALA A 2 2.37 4.45 19.03
CA ALA A 2 3.30 3.54 18.34
C ALA A 2 3.33 2.14 18.97
N ILE A 3 3.41 1.11 18.13
CA ILE A 3 3.67 -0.27 18.55
C ILE A 3 5.15 -0.34 18.94
N CYS A 4 5.44 -0.73 20.18
CA CYS A 4 6.78 -0.73 20.74
C CYS A 4 6.96 -1.93 21.68
N LYS A 5 8.15 -2.55 21.67
CA LYS A 5 8.50 -3.62 22.59
C LYS A 5 8.34 -3.17 24.05
N GLY A 6 7.91 -4.10 24.91
CA GLY A 6 7.77 -3.87 26.35
C GLY A 6 6.52 -3.07 26.77
N VAL A 7 5.60 -2.76 25.85
CA VAL A 7 4.29 -2.17 26.20
C VAL A 7 3.36 -3.28 26.69
N ALA A 8 2.87 -3.16 27.93
CA ALA A 8 1.94 -4.11 28.52
C ALA A 8 0.53 -4.01 27.90
N GLY A 9 -0.20 -5.14 27.85
CA GLY A 9 -1.60 -5.17 27.42
C GLY A 9 -1.82 -5.08 25.90
N MET A 10 -0.79 -5.28 25.08
CA MET A 10 -0.93 -5.40 23.63
C MET A 10 -1.57 -6.74 23.23
N ARG A 11 -2.31 -6.74 22.12
CA ARG A 11 -2.77 -7.98 21.46
C ARG A 11 -1.57 -8.76 20.93
N ASP A 12 -1.68 -10.09 20.85
CA ASP A 12 -0.58 -10.97 20.40
C ASP A 12 -0.01 -10.56 19.04
N SER A 13 -0.88 -10.15 18.09
CA SER A 13 -0.42 -9.66 16.78
C SER A 13 0.45 -8.41 16.86
N TYR A 14 0.17 -7.52 17.82
CA TYR A 14 0.97 -6.31 18.05
C TYR A 14 2.28 -6.64 18.78
N VAL A 15 2.29 -7.65 19.64
CA VAL A 15 3.52 -8.18 20.24
C VAL A 15 4.44 -8.72 19.13
N SER A 16 3.93 -9.56 18.24
CA SER A 16 4.72 -10.09 17.11
C SER A 16 5.22 -8.99 16.18
N LEU A 17 4.40 -7.98 15.88
CA LEU A 17 4.82 -6.82 15.08
C LEU A 17 5.89 -5.98 15.78
N ALA A 18 5.75 -5.75 17.08
CA ALA A 18 6.75 -5.02 17.86
C ALA A 18 8.12 -5.70 17.82
N GLU A 19 8.18 -7.02 17.66
CA GLU A 19 9.44 -7.75 17.58
C GLU A 19 10.25 -7.44 16.31
N ILE A 20 9.58 -7.15 15.20
CA ILE A 20 10.17 -6.99 13.86
C ILE A 20 10.08 -5.56 13.29
N THR A 21 9.44 -4.63 14.01
CA THR A 21 9.29 -3.22 13.62
C THR A 21 9.81 -2.28 14.71
N ASN A 22 9.87 -0.98 14.43
CA ASN A 22 10.23 0.07 15.40
C ASN A 22 11.51 -0.26 16.21
N PRO A 23 12.68 -0.47 15.55
CA PRO A 23 13.92 -0.85 16.23
C PRO A 23 14.42 0.25 17.19
N ASN A 24 14.05 1.51 16.94
CA ASN A 24 14.38 2.67 17.77
C ASN A 24 13.50 2.78 19.01
N MET A 25 12.50 1.89 19.18
CA MET A 25 11.56 1.89 20.30
C MET A 25 10.86 3.23 20.48
N GLU A 26 10.49 3.87 19.38
CA GLU A 26 9.74 5.12 19.36
C GLU A 26 8.38 4.94 20.04
N LYS A 27 7.97 5.96 20.78
CA LYS A 27 6.74 5.97 21.59
C LYS A 27 6.02 7.29 21.40
N GLY A 28 4.72 7.28 21.64
CA GLY A 28 3.89 8.49 21.62
C GLY A 28 2.71 8.39 20.66
N SER A 29 2.15 9.55 20.36
CA SER A 29 1.09 9.76 19.39
C SER A 29 1.61 9.68 17.95
N LEU A 30 0.70 9.70 16.97
CA LEU A 30 1.09 9.80 15.56
C LEU A 30 1.93 11.07 15.31
N ALA A 31 1.54 12.21 15.89
CA ALA A 31 2.27 13.47 15.77
C ALA A 31 3.71 13.40 16.31
N ASP A 32 3.99 12.48 17.23
CA ASP A 32 5.34 12.32 17.79
C ASP A 32 6.23 11.52 16.84
N VAL A 33 5.70 10.42 16.27
CA VAL A 33 6.49 9.44 15.51
C VAL A 33 6.53 9.69 14.01
N ILE A 34 5.66 10.56 13.48
CA ILE A 34 5.67 10.91 12.04
C ILE A 34 6.75 11.94 11.69
N LYS A 35 7.35 12.59 12.69
CA LYS A 35 8.40 13.60 12.49
C LYS A 35 9.61 12.97 11.79
N GLY A 36 10.00 13.55 10.66
CA GLY A 36 11.10 13.05 9.85
C GLY A 36 10.82 11.71 9.16
N ALA A 37 9.57 11.27 9.05
CA ALA A 37 9.21 10.13 8.22
C ALA A 37 9.21 10.51 6.73
N ASP A 38 9.62 9.59 5.85
CA ASP A 38 9.54 9.79 4.40
C ASP A 38 8.19 9.37 3.82
N ILE A 39 7.57 8.36 4.43
CA ILE A 39 6.34 7.73 3.94
C ILE A 39 5.34 7.58 5.09
N PHE A 40 4.10 8.00 4.87
CA PHE A 40 2.95 7.66 5.69
C PHE A 40 2.00 6.73 4.93
N ILE A 41 1.60 5.62 5.56
CA ILE A 41 0.60 4.69 5.04
C ILE A 41 -0.54 4.58 6.04
N GLY A 42 -1.68 5.17 5.69
CA GLY A 42 -2.91 5.20 6.47
C GLY A 42 -3.90 4.13 6.01
N VAL A 43 -4.36 3.33 6.97
CA VAL A 43 -5.41 2.30 6.81
C VAL A 43 -6.36 2.29 8.03
N SER A 44 -6.63 3.46 8.59
CA SER A 44 -7.27 3.62 9.90
C SER A 44 -8.66 4.25 9.85
N GLY A 45 -8.77 5.54 9.53
CA GLY A 45 -10.01 6.30 9.57
C GLY A 45 -9.81 7.76 9.17
N PRO A 46 -10.91 8.53 9.05
CA PRO A 46 -10.86 9.90 8.56
C PRO A 46 -10.15 10.87 9.51
N ASP A 47 -9.56 11.92 8.93
CA ASP A 47 -8.97 13.08 9.62
C ASP A 47 -7.90 12.78 10.68
N VAL A 48 -7.22 11.62 10.56
CA VAL A 48 -6.16 11.21 11.50
C VAL A 48 -4.83 11.92 11.19
N LEU A 49 -4.57 12.28 9.92
CA LEU A 49 -3.34 12.94 9.49
C LEU A 49 -3.60 14.43 9.27
N THR A 50 -2.84 15.30 9.95
CA THR A 50 -2.99 16.75 9.82
C THR A 50 -1.92 17.38 8.94
N ALA A 51 -2.18 18.58 8.42
CA ALA A 51 -1.19 19.36 7.67
C ALA A 51 0.09 19.64 8.47
N ASP A 52 -0.02 19.88 9.77
CA ASP A 52 1.15 20.12 10.63
C ASP A 52 2.00 18.85 10.82
N MET A 53 1.38 17.68 10.88
CA MET A 53 2.11 16.41 10.88
C MET A 53 2.88 16.23 9.57
N ILE A 54 2.25 16.50 8.43
CA ILE A 54 2.90 16.43 7.10
C ILE A 54 4.08 17.40 7.04
N ARG A 55 3.93 18.65 7.49
CA ARG A 55 5.03 19.63 7.51
C ARG A 55 6.20 19.22 8.40
N SER A 56 5.98 18.27 9.31
CA SER A 56 7.02 17.72 10.18
C SER A 56 7.73 16.49 9.59
N MET A 57 7.25 15.95 8.47
CA MET A 57 7.90 14.86 7.72
C MET A 57 9.15 15.37 7.00
N ASN A 58 9.91 14.45 6.39
CA ASN A 58 11.06 14.81 5.55
C ASN A 58 10.63 15.51 4.25
N THR A 59 11.62 15.98 3.48
CA THR A 59 11.41 16.55 2.15
C THR A 59 10.83 15.53 1.18
N ASP A 60 9.98 15.99 0.27
CA ASP A 60 9.28 15.16 -0.72
C ASP A 60 8.51 13.96 -0.10
N PRO A 61 7.67 14.16 0.93
CA PRO A 61 7.03 13.05 1.61
C PRO A 61 5.97 12.36 0.73
N ILE A 62 5.82 11.06 0.91
CA ILE A 62 4.80 10.22 0.25
C ILE A 62 3.70 9.89 1.25
N VAL A 63 2.44 10.11 0.87
CA VAL A 63 1.27 9.85 1.73
C VAL A 63 0.28 8.96 1.02
N PHE A 64 0.03 7.77 1.56
CA PHE A 64 -1.06 6.90 1.13
C PHE A 64 -2.17 6.94 2.18
N ALA A 65 -3.22 7.73 1.94
CA ALA A 65 -4.37 7.90 2.81
C ALA A 65 -5.55 7.04 2.32
N MET A 66 -5.58 5.77 2.71
CA MET A 66 -6.43 4.74 2.08
C MET A 66 -7.71 4.41 2.86
N ALA A 67 -8.00 5.11 3.96
CA ALA A 67 -9.31 4.99 4.61
C ALA A 67 -10.47 5.31 3.64
N ASN A 68 -11.58 4.60 3.82
CA ASN A 68 -12.80 4.76 3.00
C ASN A 68 -14.03 4.94 3.91
N PRO A 69 -15.04 5.73 3.50
CA PRO A 69 -15.09 6.55 2.28
C PRO A 69 -14.29 7.86 2.39
N GLU A 70 -13.96 8.27 3.60
CA GLU A 70 -13.18 9.48 3.89
C GLU A 70 -11.74 9.08 4.26
N PRO A 71 -10.72 9.62 3.55
CA PRO A 71 -9.32 9.29 3.79
C PRO A 71 -8.78 9.94 5.07
N GLU A 72 -7.60 9.49 5.54
CA GLU A 72 -6.90 10.11 6.67
C GLU A 72 -6.64 11.61 6.50
N ILE A 73 -6.47 12.05 5.25
CA ILE A 73 -6.41 13.45 4.82
C ILE A 73 -6.85 13.55 3.35
N LEU A 74 -7.52 14.64 2.97
CA LEU A 74 -7.86 14.89 1.56
C LEU A 74 -6.62 15.25 0.73
N PRO A 75 -6.57 14.85 -0.56
CA PRO A 75 -5.44 15.13 -1.43
C PRO A 75 -5.02 16.59 -1.53
N ASP A 76 -5.98 17.51 -1.66
CA ASP A 76 -5.69 18.94 -1.80
C ASP A 76 -5.01 19.49 -0.55
N LEU A 77 -5.50 19.14 0.65
CA LEU A 77 -4.92 19.57 1.92
C LEU A 77 -3.51 18.99 2.13
N ALA A 78 -3.28 17.75 1.70
CA ALA A 78 -1.97 17.12 1.80
C ALA A 78 -0.96 17.77 0.85
N LYS A 79 -1.37 18.08 -0.40
CA LYS A 79 -0.54 18.81 -1.36
C LYS A 79 -0.21 20.21 -0.86
N GLU A 80 -1.18 20.95 -0.31
CA GLU A 80 -0.96 22.25 0.34
C GLU A 80 0.00 22.17 1.52
N ALA A 81 0.03 21.03 2.23
CA ALA A 81 0.95 20.78 3.33
C ALA A 81 2.37 20.35 2.89
N GLY A 82 2.58 20.11 1.59
CA GLY A 82 3.89 19.79 1.01
C GLY A 82 4.12 18.32 0.66
N VAL A 83 3.07 17.49 0.57
CA VAL A 83 3.19 16.10 0.08
C VAL A 83 3.60 16.08 -1.39
N ARG A 84 4.59 15.24 -1.71
CA ARG A 84 5.06 15.05 -3.08
C ARG A 84 4.20 14.09 -3.87
N ILE A 85 3.87 12.93 -3.28
CA ILE A 85 3.02 11.92 -3.90
C ILE A 85 1.92 11.58 -2.92
N ILE A 86 0.67 11.66 -3.39
CA ILE A 86 -0.49 11.23 -2.62
C ILE A 86 -1.27 10.14 -3.36
N GLY A 87 -1.59 9.06 -2.66
CA GLY A 87 -2.51 8.03 -3.10
C GLY A 87 -3.67 7.86 -2.11
N THR A 88 -4.85 7.50 -2.61
CA THR A 88 -6.03 7.27 -1.78
C THR A 88 -6.78 6.01 -2.17
N GLY A 89 -7.74 5.57 -1.35
CA GLY A 89 -8.62 4.45 -1.70
C GLY A 89 -9.68 4.77 -2.75
N ARG A 90 -9.87 6.06 -3.08
CA ARG A 90 -10.98 6.57 -3.88
C ARG A 90 -10.61 6.69 -5.35
N SER A 91 -11.60 6.46 -6.22
CA SER A 91 -11.43 6.48 -7.69
C SER A 91 -11.52 7.87 -8.31
N ASP A 92 -12.04 8.85 -7.58
CA ASP A 92 -12.20 10.23 -8.05
C ASP A 92 -10.93 11.10 -7.86
N PHE A 93 -9.87 10.53 -7.28
CA PHE A 93 -8.56 11.14 -7.14
C PHE A 93 -7.49 10.38 -7.93
N PRO A 94 -6.39 11.04 -8.34
CA PRO A 94 -5.21 10.36 -8.87
C PRO A 94 -4.67 9.30 -7.91
N ASN A 95 -3.87 8.37 -8.44
CA ASN A 95 -3.19 7.33 -7.66
C ASN A 95 -4.14 6.53 -6.75
N GLN A 96 -5.21 5.97 -7.32
CA GLN A 96 -6.09 5.10 -6.56
C GLN A 96 -5.35 3.82 -6.13
N ILE A 97 -5.19 3.63 -4.83
CA ILE A 97 -4.65 2.42 -4.20
C ILE A 97 -5.81 1.67 -3.56
N ASN A 98 -6.31 0.66 -4.26
CA ASN A 98 -7.44 -0.13 -3.80
C ASN A 98 -7.26 -1.58 -4.26
N ASN A 99 -7.80 -2.52 -3.49
CA ASN A 99 -7.74 -3.95 -3.82
C ASN A 99 -8.41 -4.29 -5.17
N VAL A 100 -9.30 -3.43 -5.68
CA VAL A 100 -9.92 -3.60 -7.01
C VAL A 100 -8.88 -3.70 -8.13
N SER A 101 -7.71 -3.07 -7.98
CA SER A 101 -6.66 -3.10 -8.99
C SER A 101 -5.92 -4.44 -9.06
N VAL A 102 -6.05 -5.30 -8.03
CA VAL A 102 -5.24 -6.53 -7.92
C VAL A 102 -6.06 -7.82 -7.84
N PHE A 103 -7.21 -7.82 -7.16
CA PHE A 103 -7.96 -9.06 -6.94
C PHE A 103 -8.37 -9.78 -8.23
N PRO A 104 -8.83 -9.10 -9.31
CA PRO A 104 -9.24 -9.81 -10.53
C PRO A 104 -8.09 -10.60 -11.14
N GLY A 105 -6.89 -10.02 -11.15
CA GLY A 105 -5.68 -10.65 -11.69
C GLY A 105 -5.21 -11.83 -10.85
N ILE A 106 -5.11 -11.67 -9.52
CA ILE A 106 -4.69 -12.76 -8.61
C ILE A 106 -5.59 -13.99 -8.80
N PHE A 107 -6.91 -13.81 -8.75
CA PHE A 107 -7.82 -14.94 -8.89
C PHE A 107 -7.78 -15.54 -10.30
N LYS A 108 -7.75 -14.71 -11.34
CA LYS A 108 -7.66 -15.18 -12.73
C LYS A 108 -6.40 -16.01 -12.96
N GLY A 109 -5.24 -15.55 -12.49
CA GLY A 109 -3.96 -16.24 -12.60
C GLY A 109 -3.96 -17.58 -11.86
N ALA A 110 -4.36 -17.56 -10.59
CA ALA A 110 -4.44 -18.76 -9.76
C ALA A 110 -5.41 -19.81 -10.33
N LEU A 111 -6.58 -19.39 -10.83
CA LEU A 111 -7.57 -20.28 -11.44
C LEU A 111 -7.09 -20.87 -12.77
N ARG A 112 -6.39 -20.08 -13.61
CA ARG A 112 -5.84 -20.54 -14.91
C ARG A 112 -4.89 -21.73 -14.75
N VAL A 113 -4.08 -21.76 -13.68
CA VAL A 113 -3.11 -22.83 -13.41
C VAL A 113 -3.57 -23.80 -12.32
N ARG A 114 -4.82 -23.65 -11.88
CA ARG A 114 -5.44 -24.43 -10.79
C ARG A 114 -4.54 -24.46 -9.55
N ALA A 115 -3.98 -23.32 -9.14
CA ALA A 115 -3.14 -23.23 -7.96
C ALA A 115 -3.83 -23.82 -6.72
N ARG A 116 -3.07 -24.46 -5.83
CA ARG A 116 -3.58 -25.04 -4.58
C ARG A 116 -3.78 -23.99 -3.48
N GLU A 117 -3.05 -22.89 -3.57
CA GLU A 117 -3.03 -21.80 -2.60
C GLU A 117 -2.58 -20.49 -3.27
N ILE A 118 -2.65 -19.39 -2.52
CA ILE A 118 -2.00 -18.12 -2.87
C ILE A 118 -0.86 -17.91 -1.86
N ASN A 119 0.38 -18.12 -2.29
CA ASN A 119 1.56 -17.98 -1.44
C ASN A 119 2.17 -16.55 -1.51
N GLU A 120 3.25 -16.29 -0.78
CA GLU A 120 3.88 -14.97 -0.74
C GLU A 120 4.53 -14.58 -2.08
N GLU A 121 5.11 -15.52 -2.80
CA GLU A 121 5.72 -15.27 -4.12
C GLU A 121 4.66 -14.85 -5.14
N MET A 122 3.47 -15.44 -5.10
CA MET A 122 2.34 -15.01 -5.95
C MET A 122 1.86 -13.60 -5.60
N LYS A 123 1.84 -13.22 -4.31
CA LYS A 123 1.48 -11.86 -3.89
C LYS A 123 2.52 -10.84 -4.34
N LEU A 124 3.80 -11.18 -4.19
CA LEU A 124 4.91 -10.34 -4.64
C LEU A 124 4.88 -10.14 -6.15
N ALA A 125 4.69 -11.22 -6.93
CA ALA A 125 4.57 -11.14 -8.38
C ALA A 125 3.38 -10.27 -8.83
N ALA A 126 2.25 -10.31 -8.11
CA ALA A 126 1.12 -9.44 -8.38
C ALA A 126 1.45 -7.96 -8.12
N ALA A 127 2.13 -7.66 -7.00
CA ALA A 127 2.56 -6.31 -6.66
C ALA A 127 3.58 -5.76 -7.68
N GLU A 128 4.55 -6.56 -8.07
CA GLU A 128 5.56 -6.20 -9.08
C GLU A 128 4.94 -6.00 -10.46
N ALA A 129 3.96 -6.82 -10.85
CA ALA A 129 3.25 -6.64 -12.11
C ALA A 129 2.49 -5.31 -12.17
N ILE A 130 1.92 -4.85 -11.06
CA ILE A 130 1.27 -3.54 -10.98
C ILE A 130 2.31 -2.41 -10.99
N ALA A 131 3.36 -2.53 -10.17
CA ALA A 131 4.39 -1.50 -10.04
C ALA A 131 5.13 -1.23 -11.36
N ASN A 132 5.32 -2.27 -12.19
CA ASN A 132 5.99 -2.17 -13.49
C ASN A 132 5.02 -1.95 -14.66
N TYR A 133 3.72 -1.79 -14.41
CA TYR A 133 2.73 -1.68 -15.48
C TYR A 133 2.80 -0.34 -16.22
N ILE A 134 3.00 0.76 -15.48
CA ILE A 134 3.14 2.10 -16.07
C ILE A 134 4.56 2.24 -16.60
N PRO A 135 4.76 2.57 -17.89
CA PRO A 135 6.08 2.84 -18.44
C PRO A 135 6.77 3.97 -17.68
N GLU A 136 8.10 3.86 -17.50
CA GLU A 136 8.88 4.86 -16.75
C GLU A 136 8.71 6.29 -17.29
N ALA A 137 8.57 6.42 -18.62
CA ALA A 137 8.34 7.71 -19.28
C ALA A 137 6.99 8.36 -18.94
N ASP A 138 6.02 7.58 -18.47
CA ASP A 138 4.66 8.02 -18.12
C ASP A 138 4.47 8.22 -16.61
N LEU A 139 5.46 7.86 -15.79
CA LEU A 139 5.43 8.04 -14.34
C LEU A 139 5.54 9.51 -13.96
N ASN A 140 4.64 9.95 -13.09
CA ASN A 140 4.67 11.26 -12.46
C ASN A 140 3.91 11.20 -11.13
N GLU A 141 3.89 12.32 -10.39
CA GLU A 141 3.28 12.43 -9.05
C GLU A 141 1.79 12.05 -9.00
N GLU A 142 1.08 12.11 -10.13
CA GLU A 142 -0.34 11.78 -10.26
C GLU A 142 -0.59 10.47 -11.03
N ASN A 143 0.47 9.77 -11.46
CA ASN A 143 0.38 8.55 -12.26
C ASN A 143 1.37 7.47 -11.79
N ILE A 144 1.27 7.08 -10.53
CA ILE A 144 2.05 5.97 -9.94
C ILE A 144 1.27 4.65 -9.87
N MET A 145 -0.05 4.69 -10.11
CA MET A 145 -0.94 3.52 -10.05
C MET A 145 -1.77 3.44 -11.32
N PRO A 146 -1.87 2.25 -11.96
CA PRO A 146 -2.69 2.11 -13.14
C PRO A 146 -4.17 2.17 -12.79
N SER A 147 -5.00 2.50 -13.77
CA SER A 147 -6.45 2.52 -13.60
C SER A 147 -6.98 1.13 -13.25
N ALA A 148 -7.80 1.04 -12.20
CA ALA A 148 -8.49 -0.19 -11.83
C ALA A 148 -9.48 -0.70 -12.90
N LEU A 149 -9.86 0.16 -13.86
CA LEU A 149 -10.75 -0.20 -14.97
C LEU A 149 -10.00 -0.73 -16.19
N ASP A 150 -8.67 -0.65 -16.20
CA ASP A 150 -7.86 -1.20 -17.29
C ASP A 150 -7.77 -2.73 -17.17
N LYS A 151 -8.46 -3.42 -18.08
CA LYS A 151 -8.51 -4.88 -18.13
C LYS A 151 -7.13 -5.49 -18.41
N ASN A 152 -6.24 -4.76 -19.07
CA ASN A 152 -4.90 -5.24 -19.39
C ASN A 152 -4.04 -5.35 -18.12
N VAL A 153 -4.28 -4.53 -17.09
CA VAL A 153 -3.63 -4.66 -15.76
C VAL A 153 -3.99 -6.01 -15.13
N ALA A 154 -5.28 -6.35 -15.14
CA ALA A 154 -5.75 -7.62 -14.59
C ALA A 154 -5.17 -8.83 -15.34
N ASP A 155 -4.97 -8.73 -16.65
CA ASP A 155 -4.28 -9.76 -17.43
C ASP A 155 -2.79 -9.85 -17.10
N ALA A 156 -2.07 -8.74 -17.01
CA ALA A 156 -0.67 -8.71 -16.62
C ALA A 156 -0.43 -9.33 -15.23
N VAL A 157 -1.26 -8.96 -14.25
CA VAL A 157 -1.24 -9.54 -12.91
C VAL A 157 -1.56 -11.04 -12.96
N ALA A 158 -2.55 -11.46 -13.74
CA ALA A 158 -2.91 -12.87 -13.87
C ALA A 158 -1.77 -13.71 -14.45
N ASP A 159 -1.05 -13.20 -15.44
CA ASP A 159 0.07 -13.88 -16.07
C ASP A 159 1.25 -14.01 -15.09
N ALA A 160 1.58 -12.93 -14.37
CA ALA A 160 2.62 -12.94 -13.33
C ALA A 160 2.29 -13.93 -12.19
N VAL A 161 1.06 -13.92 -11.71
CA VAL A 161 0.60 -14.82 -10.63
C VAL A 161 0.59 -16.28 -11.09
N ALA A 162 0.15 -16.55 -12.33
CA ALA A 162 0.19 -17.88 -12.91
C ALA A 162 1.61 -18.41 -13.04
N GLN A 163 2.56 -17.55 -13.43
CA GLN A 163 3.97 -17.92 -13.53
C GLN A 163 4.56 -18.21 -12.13
N ALA A 164 4.36 -17.32 -11.16
CA ALA A 164 4.82 -17.53 -9.79
C ALA A 164 4.27 -18.83 -9.18
N ALA A 165 2.99 -19.13 -9.43
CA ALA A 165 2.40 -20.38 -8.98
C ALA A 165 3.05 -21.63 -9.61
N ARG A 166 3.50 -21.56 -10.86
CA ARG A 166 4.26 -22.64 -11.51
C ARG A 166 5.64 -22.79 -10.88
N ASP A 167 6.32 -21.67 -10.66
CA ASP A 167 7.68 -21.64 -10.14
C ASP A 167 7.77 -22.17 -8.70
N THR A 168 6.76 -21.91 -7.87
CA THR A 168 6.70 -22.43 -6.49
C THR A 168 6.11 -23.84 -6.38
N GLY A 169 5.61 -24.42 -7.47
CA GLY A 169 4.93 -25.71 -7.47
C GLY A 169 3.51 -25.68 -6.90
N ALA A 170 2.94 -24.50 -6.65
CA ALA A 170 1.54 -24.34 -6.24
C ALA A 170 0.56 -24.71 -7.38
N ALA A 171 0.97 -24.54 -8.64
CA ALA A 171 0.21 -24.87 -9.84
C ALA A 171 0.00 -26.38 -10.02
N ARG A 172 -1.13 -26.76 -10.62
CA ARG A 172 -1.45 -28.16 -10.96
C ARG A 172 -1.47 -28.43 -12.46
N ILE A 173 -1.43 -27.38 -13.29
CA ILE A 173 -1.35 -27.43 -14.76
C ILE A 173 -0.50 -26.27 -15.26
#